data_AF-A0A843TAG7-F1
#
_entry.id   AF-A0A843TAG7-F1
#
_cell.length_a   1.000
_cell.length_b   1.000
_cell.length_c   1.000
_cell.angle_alpha   90.00
_cell.angle_beta   90.00
_cell.angle_gamma   90.00
#
_symmetry.space_group_name_H-M   'P 1'
#
loop_
_entity.id
_entity.type
_entity.pdbx_description
1 polymer ?
#
loop_
_entity_poly.entity_id
_entity_poly.type
_entity_poly.pdbx_seq_one_letter_code
_entity_poly.pdbx_strand_id
1 'polypeptide(L)'
;MGRHGSLCESHGTRVPDLTLSMLPGPYDFGAYEGIGHCVMTNRTPTATYRAPGGFESCFVRERLVEPLHREDRGGSDRGPPQELDSLRTDAVLASARGERVVYLEGDYPKLLDRVAGELDRESIATRRAEGERVGVGIAMFLEESGLGPWESGAVT
;
A
#
# COMPACT_ATOMS: atom_id res chain seq x y z
N MET A 1 16.38 -2.82 1.05
CA MET A 1 17.48 -3.23 0.14
C MET A 1 16.92 -4.18 -0.90
N GLY A 2 16.71 -3.70 -2.14
CA GLY A 2 16.23 -4.49 -3.26
C GLY A 2 17.36 -5.29 -3.90
N ARG A 3 17.11 -6.55 -4.26
CA ARG A 3 18.06 -7.41 -4.98
C ARG A 3 17.61 -7.53 -6.43
N HIS A 4 18.43 -7.11 -7.39
CA HIS A 4 18.06 -7.12 -8.81
C HIS A 4 18.47 -8.39 -9.58
N GLY A 5 19.17 -9.32 -8.92
CA GLY A 5 19.79 -10.45 -9.60
C GLY A 5 21.03 -10.04 -10.40
N SER A 6 21.38 -10.84 -11.41
CA SER A 6 22.66 -10.75 -12.13
C SER A 6 22.71 -9.67 -13.21
N LEU A 7 21.57 -9.08 -13.56
CA LEU A 7 21.43 -7.99 -14.52
C LEU A 7 20.37 -6.99 -14.03
N CYS A 8 20.61 -5.71 -14.26
CA CYS A 8 19.58 -4.68 -14.09
C CYS A 8 18.68 -4.66 -15.33
N GLU A 9 17.48 -5.24 -15.20
CA GLU A 9 16.48 -5.24 -16.26
C GLU A 9 15.90 -3.83 -16.50
N SER A 10 15.14 -3.65 -17.58
CA SER A 10 14.52 -2.38 -18.00
C SER A 10 13.68 -1.67 -16.92
N HIS A 11 13.21 -2.40 -15.92
CA HIS A 11 12.43 -1.88 -14.78
C HIS A 11 13.22 -1.89 -13.47
N GLY A 12 14.54 -2.07 -13.52
CA GLY A 12 15.42 -2.28 -12.38
C GLY A 12 15.24 -1.25 -11.28
N THR A 13 15.57 0.02 -11.53
CA THR A 13 15.40 1.08 -10.52
C THR A 13 13.95 1.55 -10.35
N ARG A 14 13.06 1.25 -11.31
CA ARG A 14 11.65 1.65 -11.21
C ARG A 14 10.93 1.03 -10.02
N VAL A 15 11.24 -0.22 -9.67
CA VAL A 15 10.63 -0.89 -8.51
C VAL A 15 10.90 -0.11 -7.22
N PRO A 16 12.16 0.16 -6.82
CA PRO A 16 12.44 0.93 -5.62
C PRO A 16 11.95 2.38 -5.72
N ASP A 17 12.04 3.03 -6.88
CA ASP A 17 11.55 4.41 -7.05
C ASP A 17 10.03 4.48 -6.80
N LEU A 18 9.26 3.58 -7.41
CA LEU A 18 7.80 3.51 -7.21
C LEU A 18 7.43 3.04 -5.80
N THR A 19 8.21 2.13 -5.22
CA THR A 19 8.00 1.70 -3.82
C THR A 19 8.11 2.88 -2.87
N LEU A 20 9.13 3.73 -3.03
CA LEU A 20 9.34 4.91 -2.19
C LEU A 20 8.24 5.95 -2.45
N SER A 21 7.90 6.23 -3.71
CA SER A 21 6.87 7.22 -4.03
C SER A 21 5.48 6.81 -3.54
N MET A 22 5.17 5.51 -3.51
CA MET A 22 3.86 4.99 -3.11
C MET A 22 3.78 4.60 -1.62
N LEU A 23 4.91 4.63 -0.89
CA LEU A 23 4.94 4.20 0.51
C LEU A 23 3.96 4.97 1.40
N PRO A 24 3.83 6.31 1.31
CA PRO A 24 2.84 7.03 2.12
C PRO A 24 1.40 6.58 1.87
N GLY A 25 1.08 6.21 0.62
CA GLY A 25 -0.29 5.81 0.27
C GLY A 25 -1.33 6.86 0.69
N PRO A 26 -2.51 6.45 1.18
CA PRO A 26 -3.57 7.39 1.50
C PRO A 26 -3.40 8.09 2.87
N TYR A 27 -2.29 7.91 3.58
CA TYR A 27 -2.14 8.42 4.96
C TYR A 27 -1.27 9.68 5.04
N ASP A 28 -1.62 10.60 5.94
CA ASP A 28 -0.81 11.76 6.29
C ASP A 28 0.27 11.38 7.31
N PHE A 29 1.51 11.27 6.82
CA PHE A 29 2.68 11.09 7.68
C PHE A 29 3.30 12.42 8.16
N GLY A 30 2.78 13.58 7.70
CA GLY A 30 3.30 14.92 8.00
C GLY A 30 4.63 15.24 7.30
N ALA A 31 5.62 14.36 7.42
CA ALA A 31 6.88 14.40 6.70
C ALA A 31 7.35 12.98 6.36
N TYR A 32 7.85 12.78 5.13
CA TYR A 32 8.33 11.50 4.66
C TYR A 32 9.66 11.65 3.91
N GLU A 33 10.65 10.85 4.29
CA GLU A 33 11.90 10.66 3.57
C GLU A 33 12.15 9.16 3.41
N GLY A 34 12.57 8.74 2.21
CA GLY A 34 12.81 7.35 1.89
C GLY A 34 14.09 7.17 1.09
N ILE A 35 14.92 6.20 1.50
CA ILE A 35 16.17 5.86 0.80
C ILE A 35 16.11 4.41 0.32
N GLY A 36 16.28 4.22 -0.98
CA GLY A 36 16.31 2.91 -1.63
C GLY A 36 17.73 2.47 -1.94
N HIS A 37 18.10 1.26 -1.51
CA HIS A 37 19.38 0.64 -1.89
C HIS A 37 19.13 -0.56 -2.80
N CYS A 38 19.72 -0.51 -4.00
CA CYS A 38 19.70 -1.57 -5.00
C CYS A 38 21.04 -2.30 -5.00
N VAL A 39 21.02 -3.63 -4.96
CA VAL A 39 22.23 -4.43 -5.15
C VAL A 39 22.08 -5.46 -6.24
N MET A 40 23.16 -5.64 -7.00
CA MET A 40 23.31 -6.75 -7.93
C MET A 40 23.81 -7.98 -7.17
N THR A 41 23.35 -9.15 -7.60
CA THR A 41 23.71 -10.43 -6.98
C THR A 41 23.84 -11.51 -8.06
N ASN A 42 24.54 -12.61 -7.82
CA ASN A 42 24.61 -13.73 -8.79
C ASN A 42 23.32 -14.56 -8.89
N ARG A 43 22.16 -14.02 -8.49
CA ARG A 43 20.86 -14.69 -8.57
C ARG A 43 20.17 -14.33 -9.88
N THR A 44 19.16 -15.10 -10.26
CA THR A 44 18.30 -14.81 -11.41
C THR A 44 17.80 -13.36 -11.37
N PRO A 45 17.84 -12.62 -12.51
CA PRO A 45 17.29 -11.28 -12.61
C PRO A 45 15.85 -11.21 -12.09
N THR A 46 15.53 -10.14 -11.37
CA THR A 46 14.19 -9.93 -10.82
C THR A 46 13.37 -9.08 -11.79
N ALA A 47 12.14 -9.53 -12.05
CA ALA A 47 11.18 -8.80 -12.87
C ALA A 47 9.95 -8.40 -12.02
N THR A 48 9.18 -7.44 -12.53
CA THR A 48 7.95 -6.98 -11.88
C THR A 48 6.84 -8.01 -12.02
N TYR A 49 6.17 -8.34 -10.92
CA TYR A 49 4.92 -9.09 -10.94
C TYR A 49 3.77 -8.13 -10.62
N ARG A 50 2.85 -7.94 -11.57
CA ARG A 50 1.65 -7.08 -11.42
C ARG A 50 1.99 -5.60 -11.09
N ALA A 51 2.76 -4.94 -11.95
CA ALA A 51 3.25 -3.56 -11.78
C ALA A 51 4.38 -3.39 -10.74
N PRO A 52 5.22 -2.33 -10.84
CA PRO A 52 6.41 -2.20 -10.02
C PRO A 52 6.11 -1.51 -8.67
N GLY A 53 6.56 -2.08 -7.56
CA GLY A 53 6.69 -1.39 -6.26
C GLY A 53 5.41 -1.13 -5.47
N GLY A 54 4.23 -1.29 -6.08
CA GLY A 54 2.94 -1.07 -5.43
C GLY A 54 2.63 -2.06 -4.31
N PHE A 55 3.02 -3.33 -4.45
CA PHE A 55 2.75 -4.34 -3.43
C PHE A 55 3.71 -4.25 -2.25
N GLU A 56 4.99 -4.00 -2.51
CA GLU A 56 6.00 -3.86 -1.46
C GLU A 56 5.67 -2.66 -0.56
N SER A 57 5.33 -1.53 -1.18
CA SER A 57 4.93 -0.32 -0.46
C SER A 57 3.65 -0.53 0.35
N CYS A 58 2.60 -1.10 -0.26
CA CYS A 58 1.35 -1.40 0.45
C CYS A 58 1.58 -2.38 1.60
N PHE A 59 2.29 -3.48 1.37
CA PHE A 59 2.53 -4.49 2.40
C PHE A 59 3.26 -3.89 3.60
N VAL A 60 4.32 -3.14 3.35
CA VAL A 60 5.10 -2.50 4.42
C VAL A 60 4.25 -1.47 5.16
N ARG A 61 3.57 -0.57 4.44
CA ARG A 61 2.74 0.48 5.02
C ARG A 61 1.66 -0.10 5.93
N GLU A 62 0.84 -1.03 5.43
CA GLU A 62 -0.31 -1.53 6.19
C GLU A 62 0.12 -2.33 7.43
N ARG A 63 1.28 -3.01 7.36
CA ARG A 63 1.89 -3.68 8.51
C ARG A 63 2.48 -2.74 9.55
N LEU A 64 2.83 -1.51 9.18
CA LEU A 64 3.28 -0.47 10.11
C LEU A 64 2.11 0.28 10.73
N VAL A 65 1.10 0.58 9.93
CA VAL A 65 -0.09 1.33 10.34
C VAL A 65 -0.91 0.52 11.37
N GLU A 66 -1.16 -0.76 11.14
CA GLU A 66 -2.05 -1.57 11.99
C GLU A 66 -1.62 -1.63 13.48
N PRO A 67 -0.35 -1.91 13.84
CA PRO A 67 0.09 -1.90 15.23
C PRO A 67 -0.01 -0.54 15.92
N LEU A 68 0.36 0.55 15.22
CA LEU A 68 0.27 1.91 15.75
C LEU A 68 -1.17 2.25 16.14
N HIS A 69 -2.13 1.90 15.28
CA HIS A 69 -3.56 2.12 15.57
C HIS A 69 -4.06 1.26 16.73
N ARG A 70 -3.52 0.04 16.88
CA ARG A 70 -3.85 -0.83 18.01
C ARG A 70 -3.35 -0.24 19.33
N GLU A 71 -2.15 0.32 19.34
CA GLU A 71 -1.55 0.97 20.50
C GLU A 71 -2.33 2.22 20.91
N ASP A 72 -2.66 3.10 19.97
CA ASP A 72 -3.46 4.32 20.23
C ASP A 72 -4.84 4.00 20.84
N ARG A 73 -5.39 2.81 20.55
CA ARG A 73 -6.66 2.30 21.09
C ARG A 73 -6.49 1.51 22.40
N GLY A 74 -5.37 1.68 23.09
CA GLY A 74 -5.10 1.01 24.38
C GLY A 74 -4.99 -0.51 24.25
N GLY A 75 -4.55 -1.02 23.09
CA GLY A 75 -4.35 -2.44 22.84
C GLY A 75 -5.61 -3.23 22.46
N SER A 76 -6.75 -2.56 22.25
CA SER A 76 -8.03 -3.21 21.98
C SER A 76 -8.11 -3.79 20.56
N ASP A 77 -8.42 -5.09 20.44
CA ASP A 77 -8.62 -5.81 19.17
C ASP A 77 -10.01 -5.52 18.57
N ARG A 78 -10.42 -4.26 18.48
CA ARG A 78 -11.78 -3.88 18.00
C ARG A 78 -11.93 -4.01 16.48
N GLY A 79 -10.93 -4.57 15.80
CA GLY A 79 -10.86 -4.63 14.36
C GLY A 79 -10.35 -3.31 13.77
N PRO A 80 -10.40 -3.21 12.43
CA PRO A 80 -9.81 -2.14 11.65
C PRO A 80 -10.37 -0.76 12.06
N PRO A 81 -9.56 0.30 11.96
CA PRO A 81 -10.02 1.65 12.27
C PRO A 81 -11.16 2.07 11.33
N GLN A 82 -12.30 2.41 11.93
CA GLN A 82 -13.44 3.08 11.26
C GLN A 82 -13.13 4.55 10.97
N GLU A 83 -12.29 5.16 11.81
CA GLU A 83 -11.83 6.54 11.68
C GLU A 83 -10.31 6.48 11.56
N LEU A 84 -9.81 6.69 10.35
CA LEU A 84 -8.41 7.02 10.12
C LEU A 84 -8.39 8.53 9.84
N ASP A 85 -8.24 9.33 10.89
CA ASP A 85 -8.13 10.79 10.77
C ASP A 85 -6.94 11.21 9.88
N SER A 86 -5.99 10.29 9.68
CA SER A 86 -4.85 10.44 8.79
C SER A 86 -5.15 10.16 7.31
N LEU A 87 -6.33 9.62 6.95
CA LEU A 87 -6.66 9.39 5.54
C LEU A 87 -6.85 10.73 4.82
N ARG A 88 -6.01 10.99 3.82
CA ARG A 88 -6.13 12.15 2.94
C ARG A 88 -6.78 11.77 1.62
N THR A 89 -7.75 12.57 1.20
CA THR A 89 -8.32 12.55 -0.15
C THR A 89 -7.57 13.49 -1.10
N ASP A 90 -6.66 14.31 -0.57
CA ASP A 90 -5.98 15.41 -1.26
C ASP A 90 -4.45 15.36 -1.13
N ALA A 91 -3.89 14.22 -0.71
CA ALA A 91 -2.44 14.08 -0.57
C ALA A 91 -1.72 14.36 -1.90
N VAL A 92 -0.66 15.15 -1.85
CA VAL A 92 0.21 15.36 -2.99
C VAL A 92 1.45 14.51 -2.77
N LEU A 93 1.53 13.37 -3.44
CA LEU A 93 2.77 12.62 -3.49
C LEU A 93 3.57 13.07 -4.71
N ALA A 94 4.88 13.16 -4.53
CA ALA A 94 5.79 13.19 -5.65
C ALA A 94 5.75 11.80 -6.29
N SER A 95 5.35 11.71 -7.56
CA SER A 95 5.49 10.46 -8.32
C SER A 95 6.98 10.06 -8.35
N ALA A 96 7.27 8.82 -8.72
CA ALA A 96 8.63 8.41 -9.05
C ALA A 96 9.30 9.30 -10.13
N ARG A 97 8.52 10.12 -10.84
CA ARG A 97 8.97 11.08 -11.87
C ARG A 97 9.05 12.53 -11.37
N GLY A 98 8.76 12.78 -10.09
CA GLY A 98 8.75 14.12 -9.49
C GLY A 98 7.50 14.94 -9.83
N GLU A 99 6.46 14.31 -10.38
CA GLU A 99 5.20 14.96 -10.71
C GLU A 99 4.29 15.02 -9.50
N ARG A 100 3.44 16.05 -9.42
CA ARG A 100 2.37 16.11 -8.43
C ARG A 100 1.31 15.08 -8.78
N VAL A 101 1.22 14.01 -7.98
CA VAL A 101 0.10 13.07 -8.03
C VAL A 101 -1.00 13.61 -7.14
N VAL A 102 -2.19 13.80 -7.70
CA VAL A 102 -3.40 14.10 -6.93
C VAL A 102 -4.20 12.81 -6.89
N TYR A 103 -4.57 12.37 -5.69
CA TYR A 103 -5.45 11.23 -5.53
C TYR A 103 -6.78 11.47 -6.22
N LEU A 104 -7.35 10.42 -6.81
CA LEU A 104 -8.75 10.45 -7.22
C LEU A 104 -9.59 10.65 -5.96
N GLU A 105 -10.51 11.61 -6.01
CA GLU A 105 -11.44 11.87 -4.91
C GLU A 105 -12.16 10.57 -4.52
N GLY A 106 -12.13 10.25 -3.22
CA GLY A 106 -12.74 9.04 -2.69
C GLY A 106 -13.00 9.15 -1.20
N ASP A 107 -14.13 8.64 -0.74
CA ASP A 107 -14.49 8.58 0.67
C ASP A 107 -13.92 7.30 1.30
N TYR A 108 -12.62 7.34 1.60
CA TYR A 108 -11.89 6.21 2.17
C TYR A 108 -12.41 5.76 3.56
N PRO A 109 -12.80 6.67 4.48
CA PRO A 109 -13.45 6.28 5.74
C PRO A 109 -14.74 5.48 5.49
N LYS A 110 -15.62 5.96 4.60
CA LYS A 110 -16.86 5.24 4.26
C LYS A 110 -16.60 3.88 3.60
N LEU A 111 -15.55 3.77 2.80
CA LEU A 111 -15.13 2.49 2.23
C LEU A 111 -14.71 1.52 3.34
N LEU A 112 -13.92 1.97 4.29
CA LEU A 112 -13.49 1.15 5.43
C LEU A 112 -14.66 0.75 6.31
N ASP A 113 -15.58 1.66 6.62
CA ASP A 113 -16.79 1.37 7.37
C ASP A 113 -17.63 0.29 6.69
N ARG A 114 -17.79 0.39 5.37
CA ARG A 114 -18.52 -0.61 4.60
C ARG A 114 -17.84 -1.98 4.72
N VAL A 115 -16.53 -2.07 4.47
CA VAL A 115 -15.80 -3.35 4.56
C VAL A 115 -15.83 -3.91 5.99
N ALA A 116 -15.69 -3.05 7.01
CA ALA A 116 -15.77 -3.45 8.40
C ALA A 116 -17.17 -3.91 8.84
N GLY A 117 -18.21 -3.44 8.17
CA GLY A 117 -19.60 -3.86 8.36
C GLY A 117 -19.94 -5.23 7.74
N GLU A 118 -19.21 -5.65 6.71
CA GLU A 118 -19.36 -6.99 6.10
C GLU A 118 -18.69 -8.10 6.94
N LEU A 119 -17.95 -7.75 8.00
CA LEU A 119 -17.31 -8.72 8.88
C LEU A 119 -18.34 -9.36 9.82
N ASP A 120 -18.42 -10.70 9.78
CA ASP A 120 -19.19 -11.50 10.75
C ASP A 120 -18.46 -11.57 12.10
N ARG A 121 -18.57 -10.49 12.87
CA ARG A 121 -17.91 -10.32 14.17
C ARG A 121 -18.36 -11.37 15.20
N GLU A 122 -19.60 -11.82 15.10
CA GLU A 122 -20.15 -12.84 16.00
C GLU A 122 -19.50 -14.20 15.73
N SER A 123 -19.45 -14.63 14.47
CA SER A 123 -18.77 -15.88 14.10
C SER A 123 -17.28 -15.84 14.45
N ILE A 124 -16.60 -14.72 14.21
CA ILE A 124 -15.20 -14.53 14.61
C ILE A 124 -15.04 -14.69 16.13
N ALA A 125 -15.91 -14.09 16.93
CA ALA A 125 -15.87 -14.19 18.38
C ALA A 125 -16.15 -15.63 18.87
N THR A 126 -17.14 -16.30 18.30
CA THR A 126 -17.49 -17.70 18.62
C THR A 126 -16.31 -18.63 18.35
N ARG A 127 -15.72 -18.57 17.15
CA ARG A 127 -14.56 -19.40 16.79
C ARG A 127 -13.36 -19.16 17.71
N ARG A 128 -13.11 -17.90 18.09
CA ARG A 128 -12.08 -17.57 19.08
C ARG A 128 -12.38 -18.17 20.45
N ALA A 129 -13.63 -18.15 20.90
CA ALA A 129 -14.04 -18.76 22.16
C ALA A 129 -13.93 -20.29 22.15
N GLU A 130 -14.11 -20.92 21.00
CA GLU A 130 -13.91 -22.35 20.77
C GLU A 130 -12.42 -22.76 20.70
N GLY A 131 -11.51 -21.79 20.79
CA GLY A 131 -10.06 -22.02 20.83
C GLY A 131 -9.36 -21.89 19.47
N GLU A 132 -10.06 -21.50 18.41
CA GLU A 132 -9.43 -21.23 17.11
C GLU A 132 -8.61 -19.93 17.13
N ARG A 133 -7.47 -19.94 16.43
CA ARG A 133 -6.65 -18.74 16.21
C ARG A 133 -7.16 -17.97 14.99
N VAL A 134 -8.14 -17.08 15.21
CA VAL A 134 -8.74 -16.27 14.14
C VAL A 134 -8.16 -14.86 14.13
N GLY A 135 -7.52 -14.49 13.01
CA GLY A 135 -7.06 -13.13 12.71
C GLY A 135 -7.94 -12.45 11.68
N VAL A 136 -8.07 -11.13 11.77
CA VAL A 136 -8.74 -10.28 10.78
C VAL A 136 -7.73 -9.22 10.35
N GLY A 137 -7.49 -9.11 9.05
CA GLY A 137 -6.63 -8.07 8.47
C GLY A 137 -7.41 -7.29 7.44
N ILE A 138 -7.29 -5.96 7.48
CA ILE A 138 -7.73 -5.05 6.43
C ILE A 138 -6.52 -4.24 5.98
N ALA A 139 -6.45 -3.98 4.68
CA ALA A 139 -5.40 -3.22 4.05
C ALA A 139 -6.00 -2.26 3.02
N MET A 140 -5.56 -1.01 3.03
CA MET A 140 -5.86 -0.05 1.98
C MET A 140 -4.81 -0.17 0.87
N PHE A 141 -5.23 -0.65 -0.30
CA PHE A 141 -4.39 -0.70 -1.49
C PHE A 141 -4.66 0.50 -2.37
N LEU A 142 -3.59 1.18 -2.77
CA LEU A 142 -3.66 2.29 -3.70
C LEU A 142 -2.59 2.12 -4.78
N GLU A 143 -3.01 2.29 -6.03
CA GLU A 143 -2.19 2.09 -7.21
C GLU A 143 -2.23 3.31 -8.12
N GLU A 144 -1.06 3.76 -8.55
CA GLU A 144 -0.93 4.69 -9.67
C GLU A 144 -1.26 3.93 -10.96
N SER A 145 -2.33 4.32 -11.65
CA SER A 145 -2.79 3.68 -12.88
C SER A 145 -3.02 4.72 -13.98
N GLY A 146 -3.04 4.28 -15.24
CA GLY A 146 -3.32 5.18 -16.37
C GLY A 146 -2.17 6.14 -16.69
N LEU A 147 -0.93 5.64 -16.75
CA LEU A 147 0.28 6.42 -17.08
C LEU A 147 0.26 6.90 -18.56
N GLY A 148 -0.53 7.92 -18.87
CA GLY A 148 -0.55 8.56 -20.19
C GLY A 148 -1.76 9.48 -20.38
N PRO A 149 -1.67 10.49 -21.27
CA PRO A 149 -2.81 11.35 -21.55
C PRO A 149 -3.90 10.60 -22.36
N TRP A 150 -3.52 9.78 -23.35
CA TRP A 150 -4.39 8.89 -24.13
C TRP A 150 -3.55 7.87 -24.93
N GLU A 151 -4.10 6.69 -25.20
CA GLU A 151 -3.55 5.77 -26.20
C GLU A 151 -4.01 6.17 -27.61
N SER A 152 -3.11 6.14 -28.60
CA SER A 152 -3.44 6.39 -30.01
C SER A 152 -2.93 5.25 -30.89
N GLY A 153 -3.75 4.80 -31.84
CA GLY A 153 -3.35 3.84 -32.88
C GLY A 153 -3.71 4.35 -34.27
N ALA A 154 -2.83 4.13 -35.24
CA ALA A 154 -3.11 4.39 -36.65
C ALA A 154 -3.23 3.05 -37.38
N VAL A 155 -4.30 2.88 -38.18
CA VAL A 155 -4.41 1.77 -39.13
C VAL A 155 -3.83 2.26 -40.44
N THR A 156 -2.86 1.53 -40.98
CA THR A 156 -2.29 1.77 -42.32
C THR A 156 -2.75 0.68 -43.27
#